data_AF-A0A497QYC9-F1
#
_entry.id   AF-A0A497QYC9-F1
#
_cell.length_a   1.000
_cell.length_b   1.000
_cell.length_c   1.000
_cell.angle_alpha   90.00
_cell.angle_beta   90.00
_cell.angle_gamma   90.00
#
_symmetry.space_group_name_H-M   'P 1'
#
loop_
_entity.id
_entity.type
_entity.pdbx_description
1 polymer ?
#
loop_
_entity_poly.entity_id
_entity_poly.type
_entity_poly.pdbx_seq_one_letter_code
_entity_poly.pdbx_strand_id
1 'polypeptide(L)'
;MTGTAVVVPYSPLHHPLVEPTHRVEIFDKWKKLLDDTKWENIIKLSIDEAKKPVNRLIKFIEAYKEYFSIDVRPVSEDPIEDHLKPHYTHLNKLVHDRFINARNAVKLAEHIYLYDSVLPHLAETIVKPKENEEFKVRIINIPEKLYEWMFKLDYVWEKLIKRKALDLTHFKYLEDHKIEFLNKAKELKVFLPIPPRKLSEVSNLETLWFRNYKVEWDLVHNYLYSKISTIFSYE
;
A
#
# COMPACT_ATOMS: atom_id res chain seq x y z
N MET A 1 8.96 27.22 -8.21
CA MET A 1 8.74 27.60 -6.80
C MET A 1 8.51 26.33 -6.01
N THR A 2 9.51 25.93 -5.25
CA THR A 2 9.54 24.79 -4.35
C THR A 2 9.08 25.23 -2.97
N GLY A 3 8.21 24.44 -2.33
CA GLY A 3 7.88 24.62 -0.92
C GLY A 3 8.89 23.88 -0.06
N THR A 4 9.83 24.60 0.54
CA THR A 4 10.68 24.12 1.65
C THR A 4 10.92 25.29 2.60
N ALA A 5 10.72 25.10 3.91
CA ALA A 5 11.40 25.79 5.02
C ALA A 5 10.97 25.13 6.36
N VAL A 6 11.74 25.07 7.46
CA VAL A 6 12.69 26.06 8.03
C VAL A 6 13.83 25.39 8.85
N VAL A 7 14.98 26.09 8.91
CA VAL A 7 16.23 25.89 9.69
C VAL A 7 16.23 26.68 11.01
N VAL A 8 16.77 26.15 12.14
CA VAL A 8 17.51 26.91 13.21
C VAL A 8 18.29 25.95 14.17
N PRO A 9 19.19 26.42 15.08
CA PRO A 9 20.61 26.75 14.95
C PRO A 9 21.59 25.64 15.44
N TYR A 10 22.87 25.79 15.11
CA TYR A 10 23.99 25.03 15.71
C TYR A 10 24.27 25.54 17.14
N SER A 11 24.37 24.64 18.11
CA SER A 11 25.02 24.90 19.41
C SER A 11 25.66 23.61 19.95
N PRO A 12 26.80 23.71 20.65
CA PRO A 12 27.82 22.66 20.72
C PRO A 12 27.50 21.54 21.72
N LEU A 13 28.01 20.34 21.39
CA LEU A 13 28.24 19.15 22.22
C LEU A 13 27.80 19.26 23.69
N HIS A 14 26.60 18.73 23.98
CA HIS A 14 26.33 17.99 25.22
C HIS A 14 25.48 16.78 24.84
N HIS A 15 26.07 15.59 24.85
CA HIS A 15 25.29 14.37 25.05
C HIS A 15 24.87 14.38 26.52
N PRO A 16 23.58 14.51 26.87
CA PRO A 16 23.16 13.96 28.13
C PRO A 16 23.29 12.44 27.98
N LEU A 17 23.92 11.79 28.95
CA LEU A 17 23.60 10.40 29.24
C LEU A 17 22.09 10.34 29.42
N VAL A 18 21.37 9.93 28.38
CA VAL A 18 19.91 9.78 28.43
C VAL A 18 19.63 8.83 29.57
N GLU A 19 18.93 9.33 30.59
CA GLU A 19 18.59 8.53 31.76
C GLU A 19 17.87 7.25 31.32
N PRO A 20 18.18 6.09 31.92
CA PRO A 20 17.59 4.79 31.54
C PRO A 20 16.05 4.81 31.52
N THR A 21 15.44 5.62 32.38
CA THR A 21 13.98 5.86 32.48
C THR A 21 13.40 6.44 31.20
N HIS A 22 14.04 7.44 30.59
CA HIS A 22 13.53 8.08 29.37
C HIS A 22 13.59 7.15 28.15
N ARG A 23 14.58 6.24 28.10
CA ARG A 23 14.68 5.22 27.04
C ARG A 23 13.56 4.20 27.09
N VAL A 24 13.20 3.72 28.29
CA VAL A 24 12.09 2.78 28.48
C VAL A 24 10.77 3.41 28.02
N GLU A 25 10.54 4.69 28.36
CA GLU A 25 9.34 5.43 27.93
C GLU A 25 9.24 5.58 26.41
N ILE A 26 10.36 5.82 25.70
CA ILE A 26 10.40 5.91 24.23
C ILE A 26 9.99 4.57 23.60
N PHE A 27 10.50 3.46 24.13
CA PHE A 27 10.18 2.14 23.58
C PHE A 27 8.74 1.70 23.85
N ASP A 28 8.20 1.99 25.03
CA ASP A 28 6.79 1.72 25.33
C ASP A 28 5.86 2.58 24.46
N LYS A 29 6.23 3.84 24.23
CA LYS A 29 5.52 4.73 23.28
C LYS A 29 5.63 4.21 21.85
N TRP A 30 6.79 3.70 21.43
CA TRP A 30 6.97 3.05 20.12
C TRP A 30 6.03 1.87 19.93
N LYS A 31 5.99 0.93 20.88
CA LYS A 31 5.08 -0.22 20.84
C LYS A 31 3.62 0.20 20.72
N LYS A 32 3.21 1.20 21.51
CA LYS A 32 1.84 1.72 21.44
C LYS A 32 1.53 2.33 20.07
N LEU A 33 2.44 3.11 19.51
CA LEU A 33 2.25 3.70 18.17
C LEU A 33 2.16 2.62 17.09
N LEU A 34 3.00 1.58 17.16
CA LEU A 34 2.92 0.44 16.25
C LEU A 34 1.55 -0.25 16.35
N ASP A 35 1.06 -0.50 17.57
CA ASP A 35 -0.25 -1.12 17.78
C ASP A 35 -1.39 -0.26 17.22
N ASP A 36 -1.37 1.06 17.46
CA ASP A 36 -2.32 2.03 16.91
C ASP A 36 -2.34 2.01 15.37
N THR A 37 -1.19 1.76 14.73
CA THR A 37 -1.06 1.73 13.26
C THR A 37 -1.39 0.40 12.60
N LYS A 38 -1.71 -0.65 13.36
CA LYS A 38 -2.14 -1.94 12.78
C LYS A 38 -3.44 -1.77 12.01
N TRP A 39 -3.55 -2.41 10.85
CA TRP A 39 -4.72 -2.33 9.99
C TRP A 39 -6.01 -2.71 10.72
N GLU A 40 -6.00 -3.67 11.63
CA GLU A 40 -7.15 -4.07 12.45
C GLU A 40 -7.72 -2.91 13.28
N ASN A 41 -6.88 -1.95 13.65
CA ASN A 41 -7.24 -0.73 14.36
C ASN A 41 -7.60 0.39 13.39
N ILE A 42 -6.83 0.57 12.31
CA ILE A 42 -7.06 1.59 11.30
C ILE A 42 -8.44 1.46 10.63
N ILE A 43 -8.84 0.25 10.21
CA ILE A 43 -10.10 0.02 9.49
C ILE A 43 -11.37 0.20 10.35
N LYS A 44 -11.23 0.45 11.65
CA LYS A 44 -12.33 0.80 12.56
C LYS A 44 -12.66 2.30 12.52
N LEU A 45 -11.74 3.12 12.01
CA LEU A 45 -11.84 4.57 11.99
C LEU A 45 -12.51 5.06 10.70
N SER A 46 -12.93 6.32 10.63
CA SER A 46 -13.19 6.95 9.33
C SER A 46 -11.86 7.16 8.60
N ILE A 47 -11.86 7.39 7.29
CA ILE A 47 -10.62 7.55 6.54
C ILE A 47 -9.80 8.78 6.96
N ASP A 48 -10.47 9.86 7.34
CA ASP A 48 -9.81 11.07 7.85
C ASP A 48 -9.14 10.82 9.20
N GLU A 49 -9.78 10.01 10.05
CA GLU A 49 -9.21 9.59 11.34
C GLU A 49 -8.11 8.52 11.16
N ALA A 50 -8.22 7.65 10.16
CA ALA A 50 -7.27 6.59 9.83
C ALA A 50 -5.87 7.13 9.50
N LYS A 51 -5.77 8.36 8.98
CA LYS A 51 -4.48 9.02 8.72
C LYS A 51 -3.78 9.48 10.00
N LYS A 52 -4.52 9.74 11.10
CA LYS A 52 -3.94 10.32 12.32
C LYS A 52 -2.93 9.40 13.00
N PRO A 53 -3.20 8.10 13.25
CA PRO A 53 -2.20 7.19 13.81
C PRO A 53 -0.92 7.12 12.99
N VAL A 54 -1.04 7.03 11.65
CA VAL A 54 0.11 7.00 10.73
C VAL A 54 0.92 8.29 10.86
N ASN A 55 0.27 9.45 10.83
CA ASN A 55 0.95 10.74 10.99
C ASN A 55 1.64 10.89 12.36
N ARG A 56 1.04 10.35 13.44
CA ARG A 56 1.67 10.33 14.77
C ARG A 56 2.94 9.47 14.76
N LEU A 57 2.90 8.30 14.11
CA LEU A 57 4.05 7.40 13.98
C LEU A 57 5.19 8.10 13.22
N ILE A 58 4.90 8.73 12.07
CA ILE A 58 5.92 9.44 11.27
C ILE A 58 6.57 10.57 12.08
N LYS A 59 5.76 11.44 12.71
CA LYS A 59 6.28 12.52 13.56
C LYS A 59 7.14 12.01 14.72
N PHE A 60 6.78 10.86 15.27
CA PHE A 60 7.57 10.23 16.34
C PHE A 60 8.92 9.73 15.82
N ILE A 61 8.95 9.09 14.66
CA ILE A 61 10.20 8.64 14.03
C ILE A 61 11.12 9.83 13.74
N GLU A 62 10.57 10.94 13.24
CA GLU A 62 11.32 12.17 12.98
C GLU A 62 11.90 12.79 14.25
N ALA A 63 11.11 12.85 15.33
CA ALA A 63 11.51 13.44 16.60
C ALA A 63 12.56 12.64 17.37
N TYR A 64 12.65 11.32 17.16
CA TYR A 64 13.51 10.39 17.89
C TYR A 64 14.41 9.58 16.95
N LYS A 65 14.82 10.17 15.82
CA LYS A 65 15.53 9.49 14.74
C LYS A 65 16.80 8.77 15.21
N GLU A 66 17.49 9.33 16.20
CA GLU A 66 18.72 8.78 16.78
C GLU A 66 18.55 7.40 17.46
N TYR A 67 17.32 7.03 17.85
CA TYR A 67 17.01 5.73 18.46
C TYR A 67 16.74 4.63 17.44
N PHE A 68 16.62 4.99 16.15
CA PHE A 68 16.28 4.06 15.09
C PHE A 68 17.44 3.81 14.13
N SER A 69 17.52 2.58 13.64
CA SER A 69 18.19 2.26 12.39
C SER A 69 17.16 2.42 11.28
N ILE A 70 17.51 3.21 10.27
CA ILE A 70 16.66 3.54 9.13
C ILE A 70 17.38 3.07 7.87
N ASP A 71 16.73 2.19 7.14
CA ASP A 71 17.19 1.65 5.87
C ASP A 71 16.17 1.96 4.78
N VAL A 72 16.64 2.28 3.57
CA VAL A 72 15.77 2.61 2.43
C VAL A 72 16.13 1.70 1.28
N ARG A 73 15.13 1.00 0.75
CA ARG A 73 15.30 0.03 -0.33
C ARG A 73 14.09 0.01 -1.27
N PRO A 74 14.21 -0.58 -2.47
CA PRO A 74 13.04 -0.78 -3.34
C PRO A 74 11.94 -1.58 -2.63
N VAL A 75 10.67 -1.30 -2.93
CA VAL A 75 9.54 -2.03 -2.32
C VAL A 75 9.55 -3.51 -2.69
N SER A 76 9.82 -3.82 -3.96
CA SER A 76 9.79 -5.18 -4.48
C SER A 76 10.77 -5.32 -5.65
N GLU A 77 11.42 -6.48 -5.69
CA GLU A 77 12.27 -6.90 -6.81
C GLU A 77 11.51 -7.82 -7.77
N ASP A 78 10.51 -8.56 -7.29
CA ASP A 78 9.61 -9.39 -8.09
C ASP A 78 8.13 -9.11 -7.74
N PRO A 79 7.51 -8.08 -8.33
CA PRO A 79 6.14 -7.69 -7.98
C PRO A 79 5.10 -8.74 -8.30
N ILE A 80 5.42 -9.71 -9.18
CA ILE A 80 4.51 -10.80 -9.50
C ILE A 80 4.36 -11.72 -8.28
N GLU A 81 5.48 -12.18 -7.73
CA GLU A 81 5.49 -13.11 -6.60
C GLU A 81 5.28 -12.40 -5.26
N ASP A 82 5.78 -11.17 -5.10
CA ASP A 82 5.70 -10.40 -3.84
C ASP A 82 4.29 -9.85 -3.56
N HIS A 83 3.56 -9.44 -4.60
CA HIS A 83 2.31 -8.67 -4.45
C HIS A 83 1.15 -9.21 -5.27
N LEU A 84 1.28 -9.24 -6.59
CA LEU A 84 0.20 -9.51 -7.52
C LEU A 84 -0.47 -10.88 -7.28
N LYS A 85 0.33 -11.95 -7.24
CA LYS A 85 -0.16 -13.31 -7.06
C LYS A 85 -0.73 -13.56 -5.66
N PRO A 86 -0.10 -13.08 -4.56
CA PRO A 86 -0.73 -13.08 -3.23
C PRO A 86 -2.07 -12.33 -3.16
N HIS A 87 -2.15 -11.10 -3.69
CA HIS A 87 -3.40 -10.33 -3.71
C HIS A 87 -4.50 -11.07 -4.46
N TYR A 88 -4.16 -11.60 -5.63
CA TYR A 88 -5.09 -12.39 -6.41
C TYR A 88 -5.56 -13.65 -5.68
N THR A 89 -4.66 -14.38 -5.03
CA THR A 89 -5.00 -15.58 -4.26
C THR A 89 -6.03 -15.27 -3.18
N HIS A 90 -5.85 -14.16 -2.47
CA HIS A 90 -6.82 -13.69 -1.48
C HIS A 90 -8.15 -13.27 -2.12
N LEU A 91 -8.12 -12.53 -3.23
CA LEU A 91 -9.32 -12.09 -3.93
C LEU A 91 -10.14 -13.26 -4.48
N ASN A 92 -9.48 -14.25 -5.08
CA ASN A 92 -10.13 -15.47 -5.59
C ASN A 92 -10.85 -16.22 -4.46
N LYS A 93 -10.23 -16.31 -3.27
CA LYS A 93 -10.86 -16.86 -2.08
C LYS A 93 -12.08 -16.05 -1.64
N LEU A 94 -11.99 -14.71 -1.60
CA LEU A 94 -13.10 -13.84 -1.22
C LEU A 94 -14.30 -13.97 -2.17
N VAL A 95 -14.06 -14.14 -3.47
CA VAL A 95 -15.11 -14.41 -4.47
C VAL A 95 -15.76 -15.77 -4.22
N HIS A 96 -14.94 -16.82 -4.09
CA HIS A 96 -15.42 -18.19 -3.88
C HIS A 96 -16.23 -18.31 -2.57
N ASP A 97 -15.77 -17.66 -1.51
CA ASP A 97 -16.45 -17.61 -0.20
C ASP A 97 -17.64 -16.63 -0.21
N ARG A 98 -17.94 -16.00 -1.35
CA ARG A 98 -19.09 -15.10 -1.60
C ARG A 98 -19.10 -13.81 -0.76
N PHE A 99 -17.94 -13.37 -0.30
CA PHE A 99 -17.79 -12.07 0.38
C PHE A 99 -17.80 -10.88 -0.58
N ILE A 100 -17.49 -11.13 -1.86
CA ILE A 100 -17.56 -10.14 -2.93
C ILE A 100 -18.12 -10.80 -4.19
N ASN A 101 -18.96 -10.10 -4.93
CA ASN A 101 -19.47 -10.61 -6.21
C ASN A 101 -18.42 -10.50 -7.33
N ALA A 102 -18.57 -11.31 -8.37
CA ALA A 102 -17.62 -11.39 -9.48
C ALA A 102 -17.35 -10.01 -10.14
N ARG A 103 -18.38 -9.20 -10.34
CA ARG A 103 -18.25 -7.87 -10.97
C ARG A 103 -17.37 -6.91 -10.16
N ASN A 104 -17.62 -6.83 -8.84
CA ASN A 104 -16.82 -6.00 -7.96
C ASN A 104 -15.41 -6.56 -7.78
N ALA A 105 -15.24 -7.89 -7.85
CA ALA A 105 -13.92 -8.50 -7.78
C ALA A 105 -13.06 -8.18 -9.01
N VAL A 106 -13.61 -8.18 -10.23
CA VAL A 106 -12.87 -7.77 -11.45
C VAL A 106 -12.36 -6.34 -11.30
N LYS A 107 -13.24 -5.44 -10.90
CA LYS A 107 -12.90 -4.03 -10.64
C LYS A 107 -11.81 -3.86 -9.57
N LEU A 108 -11.94 -4.58 -8.46
CA LEU A 108 -10.93 -4.57 -7.40
C LEU A 108 -9.60 -5.16 -7.87
N ALA A 109 -9.61 -6.21 -8.69
CA ALA A 109 -8.41 -6.77 -9.30
C ALA A 109 -7.70 -5.76 -10.22
N GLU A 110 -8.45 -4.97 -10.99
CA GLU A 110 -7.89 -3.86 -11.78
C GLU A 110 -7.21 -2.83 -10.88
N HIS A 111 -7.84 -2.44 -9.78
CA HIS A 111 -7.26 -1.45 -8.86
C HIS A 111 -5.99 -1.96 -8.20
N ILE A 112 -6.00 -3.20 -7.71
CA ILE A 112 -4.82 -3.87 -7.16
C ILE A 112 -3.71 -3.93 -8.20
N TYR A 113 -4.03 -4.30 -9.44
CA TYR A 113 -3.02 -4.36 -10.50
C TYR A 113 -2.39 -3.00 -10.80
N LEU A 114 -3.21 -1.93 -10.81
CA LEU A 114 -2.70 -0.56 -10.98
C LEU A 114 -1.77 -0.15 -9.84
N TYR A 115 -2.12 -0.50 -8.59
CA TYR A 115 -1.29 -0.25 -7.42
C TYR A 115 0.03 -1.04 -7.47
N ASP A 116 -0.06 -2.34 -7.74
CA ASP A 116 1.10 -3.24 -7.81
C ASP A 116 2.04 -2.89 -8.99
N SER A 117 1.51 -2.28 -10.06
CA SER A 117 2.32 -1.75 -11.17
C SER A 117 3.08 -0.46 -10.82
N VAL A 118 2.74 0.19 -9.71
CA VAL A 118 3.47 1.37 -9.17
C VAL A 118 4.53 0.95 -8.16
N LEU A 119 4.24 -0.06 -7.32
CA LEU A 119 5.11 -0.46 -6.20
C LEU A 119 6.59 -0.65 -6.55
N PRO A 120 6.99 -1.33 -7.64
CA PRO A 120 8.40 -1.51 -8.00
C PRO A 120 9.19 -0.23 -8.20
N HIS A 121 8.48 0.87 -8.49
CA HIS A 121 9.06 2.19 -8.72
C HIS A 121 9.13 3.03 -7.45
N LEU A 122 8.62 2.52 -6.34
CA LEU A 122 8.67 3.17 -5.03
C LEU A 122 9.78 2.58 -4.17
N ALA A 123 10.14 3.35 -3.14
CA ALA A 123 11.01 2.88 -2.07
C ALA A 123 10.20 2.61 -0.80
N GLU A 124 10.63 1.64 -0.01
CA GLU A 124 10.21 1.50 1.37
C GLU A 124 11.33 1.91 2.33
N THR A 125 10.92 2.55 3.42
CA THR A 125 11.77 2.87 4.55
C THR A 125 11.50 1.86 5.66
N ILE A 126 12.51 1.07 6.03
CA ILE A 126 12.45 0.19 7.20
C ILE A 126 12.97 0.96 8.39
N VAL A 127 12.15 1.06 9.42
CA VAL A 127 12.52 1.69 10.69
C VAL A 127 12.51 0.63 11.77
N LYS A 128 13.66 0.39 12.39
CA LYS A 128 13.82 -0.56 13.49
C LYS A 128 14.50 0.10 14.68
N PRO A 129 14.03 -0.11 15.93
CA PRO A 129 14.77 0.31 17.11
C PRO A 129 16.16 -0.33 17.14
N LYS A 130 17.21 0.44 17.46
CA LYS A 130 18.60 -0.07 17.50
C LYS A 130 18.79 -1.19 18.54
N GLU A 131 18.01 -1.15 19.61
CA GLU A 131 18.11 -2.09 20.74
C GLU A 131 17.19 -3.33 20.57
N ASN A 132 16.21 -3.27 19.65
CA ASN A 132 15.29 -4.39 19.41
C ASN A 132 14.73 -4.37 17.98
N GLU A 133 15.29 -5.21 17.11
CA GLU A 133 14.93 -5.26 15.69
C GLU A 133 13.57 -5.91 15.40
N GLU A 134 12.96 -6.61 16.37
CA GLU A 134 11.68 -7.30 16.19
C GLU A 134 10.53 -6.32 15.94
N PHE A 135 10.59 -5.14 16.56
CA PHE A 135 9.57 -4.10 16.44
C PHE A 135 9.82 -3.17 15.25
N LYS A 136 10.20 -3.73 14.10
CA LYS A 136 10.40 -2.95 12.88
C LYS A 136 9.06 -2.60 12.22
N VAL A 137 9.02 -1.45 11.56
CA VAL A 137 7.93 -1.06 10.64
C VAL A 137 8.50 -0.81 9.26
N ARG A 138 7.70 -1.07 8.23
CA ARG A 138 7.99 -0.72 6.85
C ARG A 138 7.03 0.39 6.43
N ILE A 139 7.58 1.44 5.84
CA ILE A 139 6.84 2.62 5.40
C ILE A 139 7.07 2.76 3.91
N ILE A 140 6.03 2.60 3.10
CA ILE A 140 6.11 2.82 1.66
C ILE A 140 6.13 4.33 1.40
N ASN A 141 7.15 4.81 0.69
CA ASN A 141 7.32 6.21 0.34
C ASN A 141 6.46 6.54 -0.89
N ILE A 142 5.19 6.85 -0.66
CA ILE A 142 4.23 7.15 -1.73
C ILE A 142 4.27 8.65 -2.10
N PRO A 143 4.40 9.02 -3.38
CA PRO A 143 4.28 10.40 -3.82
C PRO A 143 2.93 11.02 -3.42
N GLU A 144 2.94 12.27 -2.96
CA GLU A 144 1.73 12.96 -2.46
C GLU A 144 0.57 12.91 -3.48
N LYS A 145 0.87 13.09 -4.77
CA LYS A 145 -0.11 13.03 -5.86
C LYS A 145 -0.87 11.69 -5.93
N LEU A 146 -0.26 10.59 -5.47
CA LEU A 146 -0.79 9.23 -5.52
C LEU A 146 -1.36 8.75 -4.18
N TYR A 147 -0.94 9.39 -3.08
CA TYR A 147 -1.19 8.95 -1.71
C TYR A 147 -2.68 8.69 -1.42
N GLU A 148 -3.56 9.63 -1.78
CA GLU A 148 -4.98 9.53 -1.45
C GLU A 148 -5.64 8.28 -2.07
N TRP A 149 -5.33 8.00 -3.33
CA TRP A 149 -5.92 6.85 -4.04
C TRP A 149 -5.33 5.54 -3.53
N MET A 150 -4.00 5.47 -3.36
CA MET A 150 -3.31 4.28 -2.86
C MET A 150 -3.74 3.93 -1.43
N PHE A 151 -3.79 4.91 -0.54
CA PHE A 151 -4.25 4.72 0.84
C PHE A 151 -5.70 4.23 0.91
N LYS A 152 -6.58 4.79 0.06
CA LYS A 152 -7.98 4.34 -0.04
C LYS A 152 -8.09 2.90 -0.51
N LEU A 153 -7.24 2.48 -1.46
CA LEU A 153 -7.23 1.09 -1.91
C LEU A 153 -6.80 0.15 -0.79
N ASP A 154 -5.70 0.46 -0.09
CA ASP A 154 -5.25 -0.34 1.06
C ASP A 154 -6.34 -0.43 2.13
N TYR A 155 -7.00 0.70 2.43
CA TYR A 155 -8.11 0.76 3.38
C TYR A 155 -9.31 -0.11 2.96
N VAL A 156 -9.75 -0.03 1.70
CA VAL A 156 -10.83 -0.85 1.15
C VAL A 156 -10.47 -2.34 1.17
N TRP A 157 -9.24 -2.66 0.77
CA TRP A 157 -8.71 -4.02 0.72
C TRP A 157 -8.65 -4.67 2.09
N GLU A 158 -8.05 -3.99 3.07
CA GLU A 158 -7.93 -4.50 4.44
C GLU A 158 -9.30 -4.63 5.13
N LYS A 159 -10.21 -3.68 4.88
CA LYS A 159 -11.58 -3.79 5.37
C LYS A 159 -12.29 -5.01 4.77
N LEU A 160 -12.12 -5.27 3.47
CA LEU A 160 -12.67 -6.47 2.85
C LEU A 160 -12.05 -7.76 3.43
N ILE A 161 -10.73 -7.83 3.61
CA ILE A 161 -10.06 -9.02 4.14
C ILE A 161 -10.49 -9.31 5.58
N LYS A 162 -10.45 -8.30 6.45
CA LYS A 162 -10.59 -8.45 7.91
C LYS A 162 -12.05 -8.41 8.35
N ARG A 163 -12.90 -7.61 7.69
CA ARG A 163 -14.32 -7.45 8.03
C ARG A 163 -15.26 -8.16 7.09
N LYS A 164 -14.76 -8.74 6.00
CA LYS A 164 -15.58 -9.45 4.99
C LYS A 164 -16.68 -8.57 4.39
N ALA A 165 -16.40 -7.27 4.30
CA ALA A 165 -17.34 -6.28 3.80
C ALA A 165 -16.61 -5.29 2.90
N LEU A 166 -17.11 -5.13 1.67
CA LEU A 166 -16.58 -4.14 0.72
C LEU A 166 -17.12 -2.75 1.07
N ASP A 167 -16.23 -1.79 1.27
CA ASP A 167 -16.59 -0.39 1.48
C ASP A 167 -16.98 0.27 0.16
N LEU A 168 -18.27 0.23 -0.18
CA LEU A 168 -18.78 0.68 -1.48
C LEU A 168 -18.54 2.17 -1.75
N THR A 169 -18.53 3.01 -0.72
CA THR A 169 -18.31 4.46 -0.87
C THR A 169 -16.89 4.73 -1.35
N HIS A 170 -15.89 4.15 -0.67
CA HIS A 170 -14.49 4.33 -1.04
C HIS A 170 -14.14 3.54 -2.30
N PHE A 171 -14.77 2.37 -2.51
CA PHE A 171 -14.60 1.60 -3.74
C PHE A 171 -15.09 2.37 -4.97
N LYS A 172 -16.24 3.06 -4.87
CA LYS A 172 -16.73 3.92 -5.95
C LYS A 172 -15.77 5.08 -6.22
N TYR A 173 -15.23 5.71 -5.17
CA TYR A 173 -14.21 6.75 -5.34
C TYR A 173 -13.02 6.25 -6.16
N LEU A 174 -12.50 5.05 -5.86
CA LEU A 174 -11.37 4.48 -6.58
C LEU A 174 -11.67 4.29 -8.07
N GLU A 175 -12.88 3.79 -8.40
CA GLU A 175 -13.34 3.64 -9.78
C GLU A 175 -13.43 4.99 -10.51
N ASP A 176 -14.05 5.98 -9.88
CA ASP A 176 -14.28 7.31 -10.47
C ASP A 176 -12.95 8.05 -10.73
N HIS A 177 -11.89 7.76 -9.96
CA HIS A 177 -10.60 8.47 -10.02
C HIS A 177 -9.44 7.63 -10.59
N LYS A 178 -9.69 6.42 -11.10
CA LYS A 178 -8.61 5.51 -11.57
C LYS A 178 -7.79 6.08 -12.74
N ILE A 179 -8.45 6.80 -13.66
CA ILE A 179 -7.77 7.42 -14.81
C ILE A 179 -6.90 8.59 -14.35
N GLU A 180 -7.38 9.39 -13.40
CA GLU A 180 -6.60 10.47 -12.79
C GLU A 180 -5.36 9.93 -12.07
N PHE A 181 -5.53 8.86 -11.28
CA PHE A 181 -4.41 8.15 -10.64
C PHE A 181 -3.37 7.69 -11.68
N LEU A 182 -3.83 7.03 -12.74
CA LEU A 182 -2.96 6.52 -13.80
C LEU A 182 -2.17 7.64 -14.48
N ASN A 183 -2.83 8.75 -14.84
CA ASN A 183 -2.19 9.90 -15.46
C ASN A 183 -1.13 10.52 -14.53
N LYS A 184 -1.43 10.67 -13.24
CA LYS A 184 -0.46 11.16 -12.25
C LYS A 184 0.73 10.21 -12.11
N ALA A 185 0.50 8.90 -12.12
CA ALA A 185 1.57 7.91 -12.01
C ALA A 185 2.47 7.91 -13.26
N LYS A 186 1.87 8.08 -14.46
CA LYS A 186 2.60 8.31 -15.73
C LYS A 186 3.45 9.58 -15.68
N GLU A 187 2.87 10.72 -15.27
CA GLU A 187 3.59 12.00 -15.15
C GLU A 187 4.82 11.88 -14.24
N LEU A 188 4.68 11.13 -13.15
CA LEU A 188 5.74 10.87 -12.19
C LEU A 188 6.74 9.80 -12.67
N LYS A 189 6.48 9.13 -13.80
CA LYS A 189 7.27 8.02 -14.35
C LYS A 189 7.43 6.85 -13.37
N VAL A 190 6.40 6.60 -12.56
CA VAL A 190 6.37 5.52 -11.56
C VAL A 190 5.32 4.46 -11.90
N PHE A 191 4.99 4.31 -13.18
CA PHE A 191 4.02 3.33 -13.64
C PHE A 191 4.53 2.59 -14.87
N LEU A 192 4.55 1.27 -14.79
CA LEU A 192 4.76 0.39 -15.92
C LEU A 192 3.88 -0.86 -15.75
N PRO A 193 2.99 -1.19 -16.71
CA PRO A 193 2.22 -2.44 -16.64
C PRO A 193 3.18 -3.64 -16.56
N ILE A 194 2.98 -4.52 -15.59
CA ILE A 194 3.80 -5.71 -15.40
C ILE A 194 3.37 -6.80 -16.39
N PRO A 195 4.20 -7.18 -17.38
CA PRO A 195 3.79 -8.17 -18.38
C PRO A 195 3.75 -9.59 -17.80
N PRO A 196 2.85 -10.46 -18.31
CA PRO A 196 2.87 -11.89 -17.99
C PRO A 196 4.07 -12.57 -18.63
N ARG A 197 4.54 -13.66 -18.01
CA ARG A 197 5.66 -14.47 -18.57
C ARG A 197 5.30 -15.09 -19.92
N LYS A 198 4.03 -15.40 -20.14
CA LYS A 198 3.48 -15.93 -21.39
C LYS A 198 2.15 -15.25 -21.67
N LEU A 199 2.02 -14.70 -22.88
CA LEU A 199 0.74 -14.21 -23.38
C LEU A 199 -0.14 -15.42 -23.71
N SER A 200 -1.34 -15.45 -23.15
CA SER A 200 -2.38 -16.44 -23.45
C SER A 200 -3.65 -15.76 -23.94
N GLU A 201 -4.61 -16.54 -24.43
CA GLU A 201 -5.93 -16.00 -24.75
C GLU A 201 -6.56 -15.34 -23.51
N VAL A 202 -7.06 -14.13 -23.71
CA VAL A 202 -7.72 -13.35 -22.66
C VAL A 202 -9.10 -13.95 -22.41
N SER A 203 -9.28 -14.54 -21.23
CA SER A 203 -10.57 -15.06 -20.79
C SER A 203 -11.41 -13.99 -20.11
N ASN A 204 -12.74 -14.11 -20.19
CA ASN A 204 -13.66 -13.22 -19.47
C ASN A 204 -13.65 -13.56 -17.96
N LEU A 205 -12.85 -12.81 -17.21
CA LEU A 205 -12.63 -13.02 -15.78
C LEU A 205 -13.94 -12.97 -14.96
N GLU A 206 -14.86 -12.05 -15.28
CA GLU A 206 -16.17 -11.95 -14.61
C GLU A 206 -16.97 -13.25 -14.81
N THR A 207 -16.96 -13.80 -16.02
CA THR A 207 -17.67 -15.06 -16.34
C THR A 207 -17.06 -16.24 -15.61
N LEU A 208 -15.73 -16.33 -15.55
CA LEU A 208 -15.04 -17.41 -14.86
C LEU A 208 -15.35 -17.41 -13.35
N TRP A 209 -15.33 -16.23 -12.73
CA TRP A 209 -15.70 -16.07 -11.33
C TRP A 209 -17.20 -16.26 -11.07
N PHE A 210 -18.07 -15.82 -11.98
CA PHE A 210 -19.51 -16.04 -11.86
C PHE A 210 -19.88 -17.54 -11.86
N ARG A 211 -19.12 -18.34 -12.63
CA ARG A 211 -19.27 -19.81 -12.66
C ARG A 211 -18.60 -20.51 -11.47
N ASN A 212 -18.11 -19.76 -10.48
CA ASN A 212 -17.41 -20.24 -9.27
C ASN A 212 -16.20 -21.14 -9.56
N TYR A 213 -15.55 -20.97 -10.71
CA TYR A 213 -14.29 -21.65 -10.95
C TYR A 213 -13.19 -21.00 -10.11
N LYS A 214 -12.30 -21.82 -9.54
CA LYS A 214 -10.99 -21.31 -9.11
C LYS A 214 -10.28 -20.86 -10.37
N VAL A 215 -10.14 -19.55 -10.52
CA VAL A 215 -9.49 -19.00 -11.70
C VAL A 215 -7.98 -19.09 -11.53
N GLU A 216 -7.28 -19.47 -12.60
CA GLU A 216 -5.83 -19.58 -12.61
C GLU A 216 -5.20 -18.19 -12.65
N TRP A 217 -4.08 -18.03 -11.92
CA TRP A 217 -3.35 -16.76 -11.84
C TRP A 217 -2.96 -16.22 -13.23
N ASP A 218 -2.43 -17.09 -14.10
CA ASP A 218 -1.95 -16.68 -15.42
C ASP A 218 -3.06 -16.08 -16.29
N LEU A 219 -4.29 -16.60 -16.21
CA LEU A 219 -5.42 -16.05 -16.94
C LEU A 219 -5.79 -14.65 -16.45
N VAL A 220 -5.69 -14.43 -15.14
CA VAL A 220 -6.00 -13.12 -14.53
C VAL A 220 -4.94 -12.10 -14.84
N HIS A 221 -3.67 -12.50 -14.75
CA HIS A 221 -2.57 -11.61 -15.10
C HIS A 221 -2.65 -11.20 -16.57
N ASN A 222 -2.90 -12.15 -17.49
CA ASN A 222 -3.12 -11.84 -18.90
C ASN A 222 -4.30 -10.88 -19.11
N TYR A 223 -5.45 -11.13 -18.46
CA TYR A 223 -6.60 -10.23 -18.54
C TYR A 223 -6.28 -8.80 -18.08
N LEU A 224 -5.68 -8.66 -16.90
CA LEU A 224 -5.34 -7.37 -16.30
C LEU A 224 -4.30 -6.63 -17.14
N TYR A 225 -3.24 -7.32 -17.56
CA TYR A 225 -2.20 -6.75 -18.41
C TYR A 225 -2.76 -6.27 -19.74
N SER A 226 -3.52 -7.09 -20.47
CA SER A 226 -4.12 -6.69 -21.75
C SER A 226 -5.07 -5.51 -21.58
N LYS A 227 -5.94 -5.55 -20.57
CA LYS A 227 -6.90 -4.47 -20.32
C LYS A 227 -6.20 -3.16 -19.99
N ILE A 228 -5.23 -3.17 -19.08
CA ILE A 228 -4.49 -1.95 -18.73
C ILE A 228 -3.63 -1.47 -19.90
N SER A 229 -2.92 -2.36 -20.60
CA SER A 229 -2.08 -2.00 -21.74
C SER A 229 -2.86 -1.36 -22.90
N THR A 230 -4.12 -1.75 -23.13
CA THR A 230 -4.96 -1.07 -24.13
C THR A 230 -5.21 0.41 -23.82
N ILE A 231 -5.19 0.81 -22.55
CA ILE A 231 -5.27 2.23 -22.14
C ILE A 231 -4.04 3.02 -22.65
N PHE A 232 -2.92 2.35 -22.91
CA PHE A 232 -1.67 2.93 -23.40
C PHE A 232 -1.48 2.83 -24.91
N SER A 233 -2.33 2.05 -25.60
CA SER A 233 -2.16 1.78 -27.04
C SER A 233 -2.80 2.85 -27.95
N TYR A 234 -3.43 3.87 -27.35
CA TYR A 234 -4.17 4.94 -28.04
C TYR A 234 -3.56 6.34 -27.80
N GLU A 235 -2.32 6.42 -27.32
CA GLU A 235 -1.48 7.63 -27.29
C GLU A 235 -0.41 7.54 -28.38
#